data_AF-A0AAU4FAR1-F1
#
_entry.id   AF-A0AAU4FAR1-F1
#
_cell.length_a   1.000
_cell.length_b   1.000
_cell.length_c   1.000
_cell.angle_alpha   90.00
_cell.angle_beta   90.00
_cell.angle_gamma   90.00
#
_symmetry.space_group_name_H-M   'P 1'
#
loop_
_entity.id
_entity.type
_entity.pdbx_description
1 polymer ?
#
loop_
_entity_poly.entity_id
_entity_poly.type
_entity_poly.pdbx_seq_one_letter_code
_entity_poly.pdbx_strand_id
1 'polypeptide(L)'
;MTQPGEPPPDGEVDPAARTQILLAEYNALRTETERRATVQWNVFALQLASAGAISSVAISSANFALLLLVPFAAYLLGSRYILHDFHIKLIRRYVRESLAQRLGGQVRWESWRTSALAAPTTRGWFSVTGWNFLHPTRLAFEGVGFLSLAAGLLSAGYHWWRTSVPWPLTVGFLLGWLLGLAAVLLLGRAFRRASDL
;
A
#
# COMPACT_ATOMS: atom_id res chain seq x y z
N MET A 1 14.57 -32.57 62.37
CA MET A 1 14.65 -31.12 62.07
C MET A 1 14.97 -30.99 60.60
N THR A 2 13.95 -30.74 59.80
CA THR A 2 13.99 -30.60 58.34
C THR A 2 14.74 -29.32 57.98
N GLN A 3 15.71 -29.42 57.08
CA GLN A 3 16.40 -28.27 56.49
C GLN A 3 15.37 -27.38 55.76
N PRO A 4 15.44 -26.05 55.88
CA PRO A 4 14.63 -25.15 55.06
C PRO A 4 15.10 -25.28 53.61
N GLY A 5 14.19 -25.64 52.71
CA GLY A 5 14.45 -25.71 51.27
C GLY A 5 14.90 -24.35 50.76
N GLU A 6 16.04 -24.34 50.07
CA GLU A 6 16.52 -23.21 49.29
C GLU A 6 15.39 -22.71 48.36
N PRO A 7 15.09 -21.40 48.32
CA PRO A 7 14.16 -20.87 47.34
C PRO A 7 14.69 -21.19 45.93
N PRO A 8 13.83 -21.61 44.99
CA PRO A 8 14.26 -21.92 43.64
C PRO A 8 14.95 -20.69 43.02
N PRO A 9 16.10 -20.87 42.34
CA PRO A 9 16.83 -19.76 41.73
C PRO A 9 15.91 -19.03 40.74
N ASP A 10 15.96 -17.71 40.81
CA ASP A 10 15.07 -16.79 40.10
C ASP A 10 14.89 -17.15 38.61
N GLY A 11 13.74 -17.76 38.29
CA GLY A 11 13.03 -17.59 37.03
C GLY A 11 13.79 -17.83 35.71
N GLU A 12 14.73 -18.79 35.64
CA GLU A 12 15.31 -19.18 34.36
C GLU A 12 14.24 -19.90 33.51
N VAL A 13 13.57 -19.15 32.64
CA VAL A 13 12.59 -19.69 31.69
C VAL A 13 13.27 -20.78 30.88
N ASP A 14 12.74 -22.01 30.95
CA ASP A 14 13.23 -23.15 30.20
C ASP A 14 13.52 -22.74 28.74
N PRO A 15 14.74 -22.94 28.22
CA PRO A 15 15.11 -22.56 26.85
C PRO A 15 14.18 -23.18 25.80
N ALA A 16 13.61 -24.36 26.06
CA ALA A 16 12.61 -24.96 25.19
C ALA A 16 11.28 -24.16 25.22
N ALA A 17 10.80 -23.78 26.40
CA ALA A 17 9.62 -22.92 26.56
C ALA A 17 9.82 -21.54 25.91
N ARG A 18 11.01 -20.93 26.07
CA ARG A 18 11.36 -19.66 25.43
C ARG A 18 11.32 -19.78 23.90
N THR A 19 11.89 -20.84 23.34
CA THR A 19 11.87 -21.08 21.90
C THR A 19 10.44 -21.25 21.36
N GLN A 20 9.60 -22.00 22.09
CA GLN A 20 8.19 -22.18 21.72
C GLN A 20 7.42 -20.85 21.70
N ILE A 21 7.64 -19.98 22.70
CA ILE A 21 7.03 -18.64 22.76
C ILE A 21 7.44 -17.80 21.54
N LEU A 22 8.74 -17.79 21.20
CA LEU A 22 9.26 -17.03 20.06
C LEU A 22 8.72 -17.56 18.72
N LEU A 23 8.57 -18.87 18.58
CA LEU A 23 7.96 -19.49 17.39
C LEU A 23 6.46 -19.19 17.29
N ALA A 24 5.75 -19.16 18.42
CA ALA A 24 4.36 -18.77 18.47
C ALA A 24 4.19 -17.30 18.05
N GLU A 25 5.04 -16.40 18.55
CA GLU A 25 5.08 -14.99 18.14
C GLU A 25 5.36 -14.86 16.63
N TYR A 26 6.35 -15.60 16.11
CA TYR A 26 6.65 -15.62 14.67
C TYR A 26 5.43 -16.05 13.83
N ASN A 27 4.75 -17.12 14.25
CA ASN A 27 3.57 -17.62 13.55
C ASN A 27 2.41 -16.58 13.59
N ALA A 28 2.17 -15.94 14.72
CA ALA A 28 1.17 -14.89 14.84
C ALA A 28 1.47 -13.70 13.91
N LEU A 29 2.73 -13.25 13.84
CA LEU A 29 3.17 -12.19 12.94
C LEU A 29 3.05 -12.57 11.46
N ARG A 30 3.31 -13.84 11.14
CA ARG A 30 3.13 -14.38 9.79
C ARG A 30 1.65 -14.37 9.39
N THR A 31 0.76 -14.88 10.25
CA THR A 31 -0.69 -14.83 10.01
C THR A 31 -1.19 -13.41 9.82
N GLU A 32 -0.71 -12.45 10.63
CA GLU A 32 -1.08 -11.05 10.47
C GLU A 32 -0.56 -10.45 9.15
N THR A 33 0.65 -10.83 8.73
CA THR A 33 1.21 -10.43 7.43
C THR A 33 0.37 -10.96 6.26
N GLU A 34 -0.02 -12.23 6.31
CA GLU A 34 -0.88 -12.87 5.30
C GLU A 34 -2.25 -12.20 5.25
N ARG A 35 -2.87 -11.95 6.40
CA ARG A 35 -4.15 -11.23 6.49
C ARG A 35 -4.06 -9.84 5.87
N ARG A 36 -3.00 -9.07 6.17
CA ARG A 36 -2.79 -7.73 5.61
C ARG A 36 -2.54 -7.76 4.11
N ALA A 37 -1.78 -8.73 3.61
CA ALA A 37 -1.55 -8.91 2.18
C ALA A 37 -2.88 -9.20 1.44
N THR A 38 -3.75 -10.02 2.02
CA THR A 38 -5.10 -10.27 1.46
C THR A 38 -5.93 -8.98 1.41
N VAL A 39 -5.93 -8.17 2.48
CA VAL A 39 -6.64 -6.89 2.47
C VAL A 39 -6.06 -5.94 1.42
N GLN A 40 -4.73 -5.89 1.27
CA GLN A 40 -4.04 -5.09 0.26
C GLN A 40 -4.45 -5.48 -1.17
N TRP A 41 -4.59 -6.77 -1.45
CA TRP A 41 -5.15 -7.28 -2.71
C TRP A 41 -6.60 -6.85 -2.93
N ASN A 42 -7.44 -6.95 -1.89
CA ASN A 42 -8.84 -6.53 -1.98
C ASN A 42 -8.97 -5.02 -2.27
N VAL A 43 -8.13 -4.18 -1.64
CA VAL A 43 -8.11 -2.74 -1.90
C VAL A 43 -7.68 -2.44 -3.34
N PHE A 44 -6.68 -3.15 -3.85
CA PHE A 44 -6.23 -3.02 -5.23
C PHE A 44 -7.32 -3.43 -6.24
N ALA A 45 -7.97 -4.58 -6.01
CA ALA A 45 -9.06 -5.05 -6.86
C ALA A 45 -10.25 -4.08 -6.83
N LEU A 46 -10.61 -3.56 -5.64
CA LEU A 46 -11.66 -2.57 -5.48
C LEU A 46 -11.33 -1.28 -6.24
N GLN A 47 -10.09 -0.81 -6.20
CA GLN A 47 -9.66 0.36 -6.98
C GLN A 47 -9.88 0.16 -8.48
N LEU A 48 -9.47 -0.99 -9.04
CA LEU A 48 -9.67 -1.29 -10.45
C LEU A 48 -11.17 -1.36 -10.80
N ALA A 49 -11.96 -2.03 -9.96
CA ALA A 49 -13.41 -2.15 -10.17
C ALA A 49 -14.10 -0.79 -10.10
N SER A 50 -13.80 0.04 -9.10
CA SER A 50 -14.36 1.39 -8.96
C SER A 50 -13.97 2.28 -10.12
N ALA A 51 -12.70 2.31 -10.52
CA ALA A 51 -12.26 3.08 -11.67
C ALA A 51 -12.94 2.65 -12.97
N GLY A 52 -13.03 1.34 -13.21
CA GLY A 52 -13.73 0.77 -14.37
C GLY A 52 -15.22 1.13 -14.37
N ALA A 53 -15.89 0.99 -13.23
CA ALA A 53 -17.32 1.30 -13.09
C ALA A 53 -17.60 2.78 -13.34
N ILE A 54 -16.86 3.68 -12.68
CA ILE A 54 -17.00 5.14 -12.87
C ILE A 54 -16.74 5.52 -14.33
N SER A 55 -15.69 4.95 -14.93
CA SER A 55 -15.36 5.23 -16.33
C SER A 55 -16.45 4.74 -17.29
N SER A 56 -17.01 3.55 -17.04
CA SER A 56 -18.11 3.00 -17.83
C SER A 56 -19.36 3.90 -17.77
N VAL A 57 -19.74 4.35 -16.58
CA VAL A 57 -20.89 5.27 -16.41
C VAL A 57 -20.61 6.63 -17.06
N ALA A 58 -19.40 7.16 -16.93
CA ALA A 58 -19.01 8.42 -17.56
C ALA A 58 -19.14 8.36 -19.08
N ILE A 59 -18.67 7.26 -19.69
CA ILE A 59 -18.73 7.04 -21.14
C ILE A 59 -20.19 6.83 -21.58
N SER A 60 -20.95 5.98 -20.90
CA SER A 60 -22.32 5.64 -21.30
C SER A 60 -23.30 6.81 -21.18
N SER A 61 -23.09 7.69 -20.20
CA SER A 61 -23.91 8.89 -20.00
C SER A 61 -23.40 10.12 -20.77
N ALA A 62 -22.27 10.00 -21.48
CA ALA A 62 -21.51 11.12 -22.05
C ALA A 62 -21.19 12.24 -21.03
N ASN A 63 -21.21 11.94 -19.73
CA ASN A 63 -20.90 12.86 -18.66
C ASN A 63 -19.51 12.58 -18.09
N PHE A 64 -18.49 13.11 -18.76
CA PHE A 64 -17.10 12.94 -18.36
C PHE A 64 -16.72 13.69 -17.07
N ALA A 65 -17.58 14.57 -16.54
CA ALA A 65 -17.35 15.15 -15.22
C ALA A 65 -17.34 14.09 -14.11
N LEU A 66 -18.01 12.94 -14.33
CA LEU A 66 -17.97 11.79 -13.42
C LEU A 66 -16.56 11.20 -13.26
N LEU A 67 -15.66 11.38 -14.24
CA LEU A 67 -14.27 10.95 -14.12
C LEU A 67 -13.52 11.66 -12.99
N LEU A 68 -14.00 12.83 -12.55
CA LEU A 68 -13.44 13.52 -11.39
C LEU A 68 -13.58 12.71 -10.10
N LEU A 69 -14.48 11.72 -10.02
CA LEU A 69 -14.62 10.84 -8.85
C LEU A 69 -13.44 9.86 -8.71
N VAL A 70 -12.80 9.49 -9.82
CA VAL A 70 -11.71 8.52 -9.85
C VAL A 70 -10.49 8.93 -9.02
N PRO A 71 -9.93 10.14 -9.12
CA PRO A 71 -8.80 10.56 -8.28
C PRO A 71 -9.12 10.54 -6.77
N PHE A 72 -10.39 10.76 -6.36
CA PHE A 72 -10.79 10.63 -4.96
C PHE A 72 -10.82 9.18 -4.50
N ALA A 73 -11.44 8.30 -5.29
CA ALA A 73 -11.43 6.86 -5.01
C ALA A 73 -9.99 6.33 -4.92
N ALA A 74 -9.14 6.73 -5.87
CA ALA A 74 -7.72 6.39 -5.88
C ALA A 74 -6.98 6.88 -4.64
N TYR A 75 -7.25 8.10 -4.17
CA TYR A 75 -6.63 8.62 -2.94
C TYR A 75 -7.08 7.85 -1.70
N LEU A 76 -8.39 7.64 -1.52
CA LEU A 76 -8.94 6.94 -0.36
C LEU A 76 -8.43 5.49 -0.29
N LEU A 77 -8.56 4.75 -1.38
CA LEU A 77 -8.13 3.35 -1.45
C LEU A 77 -6.60 3.24 -1.44
N GLY A 78 -5.90 4.14 -2.14
CA GLY A 78 -4.44 4.18 -2.16
C GLY A 78 -3.84 4.46 -0.78
N SER A 79 -4.44 5.36 0.01
CA SER A 79 -4.00 5.61 1.38
C SER A 79 -4.15 4.37 2.28
N ARG A 80 -5.25 3.63 2.12
CA ARG A 80 -5.47 2.36 2.82
C ARG A 80 -4.46 1.29 2.41
N TYR A 81 -4.16 1.20 1.11
CA TYR A 81 -3.15 0.29 0.58
C TYR A 81 -1.78 0.56 1.21
N ILE A 82 -1.34 1.83 1.21
CA ILE A 82 -0.06 2.26 1.80
C ILE A 82 0.01 1.90 3.29
N LEU A 83 -1.10 2.08 4.03
CA LEU A 83 -1.14 1.73 5.44
C LEU A 83 -0.88 0.24 5.67
N HIS A 84 -1.45 -0.64 4.85
CA HIS A 84 -1.20 -2.09 4.96
C HIS A 84 0.24 -2.45 4.59
N ASP A 85 0.79 -1.86 3.53
CA ASP A 85 2.18 -2.04 3.12
C ASP A 85 3.16 -1.62 4.23
N PHE A 86 2.92 -0.48 4.87
CA PHE A 86 3.72 0.01 6.00
C PHE A 86 3.76 -0.98 7.16
N HIS A 87 2.61 -1.53 7.56
CA HIS A 87 2.57 -2.49 8.66
C HIS A 87 3.27 -3.81 8.30
N ILE A 88 3.16 -4.27 7.05
CA ILE A 88 3.89 -5.46 6.59
C ILE A 88 5.40 -5.23 6.67
N LYS A 89 5.87 -4.04 6.24
CA LYS A 89 7.28 -3.64 6.37
C LYS A 89 7.74 -3.58 7.82
N LEU A 90 6.91 -3.01 8.71
CA LEU A 90 7.21 -2.93 10.14
C LEU A 90 7.33 -4.31 10.77
N ILE A 91 6.40 -5.22 10.48
CA ILE A 91 6.46 -6.62 10.95
C ILE A 91 7.73 -7.29 10.42
N ARG A 92 8.02 -7.16 9.13
CA ARG A 92 9.22 -7.75 8.53
C ARG A 92 10.50 -7.21 9.18
N ARG A 93 10.55 -5.90 9.42
CA ARG A 93 11.66 -5.25 10.10
C ARG A 93 11.86 -5.81 11.50
N TYR A 94 10.78 -5.94 12.28
CA TYR A 94 10.81 -6.52 13.62
C TYR A 94 11.27 -7.98 13.61
N VAL A 95 10.76 -8.79 12.68
CA VAL A 95 11.18 -10.19 12.52
C VAL A 95 12.69 -10.28 12.24
N ARG A 96 13.20 -9.42 11.35
CA ARG A 96 14.61 -9.41 10.96
C ARG A 96 15.54 -8.88 12.06
N GLU A 97 15.19 -7.75 12.68
CA GLU A 97 16.07 -7.01 13.60
C GLU A 97 15.97 -7.49 15.05
N SER A 98 14.87 -8.13 15.44
CA SER A 98 14.64 -8.56 16.81
C SER A 98 14.41 -10.07 16.91
N LEU A 99 13.38 -10.58 16.23
CA LEU A 99 12.92 -11.95 16.46
C LEU A 99 13.92 -13.01 15.98
N ALA A 100 14.54 -12.81 14.81
CA ALA A 100 15.54 -13.71 14.25
C ALA A 100 16.80 -13.80 15.12
N GLN A 101 17.20 -12.69 15.75
CA GLN A 101 18.33 -12.64 16.69
C GLN A 101 18.00 -13.44 17.96
N ARG A 102 16.79 -13.26 18.51
CA ARG A 102 16.33 -13.98 19.71
C ARG A 102 16.14 -15.49 19.49
N LEU A 103 15.82 -15.90 18.27
CA LEU A 103 15.74 -17.29 17.84
C LEU A 103 17.10 -17.92 17.49
N GLY A 104 18.22 -17.21 17.72
CA GLY A 104 19.56 -17.75 17.50
C GLY A 104 19.85 -18.17 16.05
N GLY A 105 19.22 -17.52 15.07
CA GLY A 105 19.41 -17.85 13.66
C GLY A 105 18.74 -19.15 13.18
N GLN A 106 17.87 -19.77 14.00
CA GLN A 106 17.10 -20.95 13.61
C GLN A 106 16.16 -20.66 12.42
N VAL A 107 15.71 -19.41 12.25
CA VAL A 107 14.94 -18.96 11.09
C VAL A 107 15.89 -18.53 9.96
N ARG A 108 16.38 -19.52 9.20
CA ARG A 108 17.33 -19.28 8.09
C ARG A 108 16.70 -18.74 6.81
N TRP A 109 15.37 -18.70 6.72
CA TRP A 109 14.67 -18.18 5.55
C TRP A 109 14.98 -16.68 5.37
N GLU A 110 14.74 -15.81 6.34
CA GLU A 110 14.96 -14.37 6.13
C GLU A 110 16.41 -13.99 5.76
N SER A 111 17.40 -14.72 6.29
CA SER A 111 18.80 -14.55 5.89
C SER A 111 19.06 -15.06 4.47
N TRP A 112 18.55 -16.24 4.09
CA TRP A 112 18.63 -16.72 2.70
C TRP A 112 17.93 -15.75 1.73
N ARG A 113 16.74 -15.24 2.08
CA ARG A 113 15.96 -14.27 1.29
C ARG A 113 16.76 -13.03 0.98
N THR A 114 17.33 -12.45 2.02
CA THR A 114 18.05 -11.18 1.92
C THR A 114 19.28 -11.37 1.04
N SER A 115 20.02 -12.47 1.22
CA SER A 115 21.16 -12.82 0.38
C SER A 115 20.77 -13.12 -1.08
N ALA A 116 19.66 -13.84 -1.29
CA ALA A 116 19.16 -14.18 -2.62
C ALA A 116 18.64 -12.96 -3.40
N LEU A 117 18.04 -11.98 -2.70
CA LEU A 117 17.59 -10.71 -3.29
C LEU A 117 18.70 -9.65 -3.38
N ALA A 118 19.80 -9.81 -2.63
CA ALA A 118 20.99 -8.96 -2.75
C ALA A 118 21.87 -9.35 -3.95
N ALA A 119 21.67 -10.53 -4.55
CA ALA A 119 22.22 -10.84 -5.86
C ALA A 119 21.71 -9.81 -6.88
N PRO A 120 22.55 -9.33 -7.82
CA PRO A 120 22.24 -8.17 -8.65
C PRO A 120 21.13 -8.51 -9.66
N THR A 121 19.87 -8.46 -9.22
CA THR A 121 18.73 -8.41 -10.12
C THR A 121 18.75 -7.03 -10.75
N THR A 122 19.35 -6.97 -11.94
CA THR A 122 19.23 -5.95 -12.99
C THR A 122 18.49 -4.67 -12.58
N ARG A 123 19.29 -3.61 -12.43
CA ARG A 123 18.91 -2.21 -12.25
C ARG A 123 18.22 -1.67 -13.50
N GLY A 124 17.07 -2.24 -13.84
CA GLY A 124 16.24 -1.87 -14.98
C GLY A 124 15.02 -1.07 -14.54
N TRP A 125 14.44 -0.33 -15.49
CA TRP A 125 13.17 0.40 -15.33
C TRP A 125 12.00 -0.48 -14.82
N PHE A 126 12.16 -1.81 -14.89
CA PHE A 126 11.26 -2.87 -14.43
C PHE A 126 11.75 -3.65 -13.19
N SER A 127 12.39 -3.01 -12.21
CA SER A 127 12.68 -3.69 -10.94
C SER A 127 11.36 -4.03 -10.21
N VAL A 128 11.07 -5.31 -10.03
CA VAL A 128 9.88 -5.82 -9.31
C VAL A 128 9.83 -5.32 -7.86
N THR A 129 10.98 -4.91 -7.30
CA THR A 129 11.13 -4.48 -5.91
C THR A 129 11.21 -2.96 -5.72
N GLY A 130 11.32 -2.18 -6.80
CA GLY A 130 11.41 -0.73 -6.77
C GLY A 130 10.06 -0.07 -7.06
N TRP A 131 9.70 0.96 -6.28
CA TRP A 131 8.54 1.82 -6.52
C TRP A 131 8.71 2.75 -7.75
N ASN A 132 9.14 2.20 -8.89
CA ASN A 132 9.23 2.93 -10.15
C ASN A 132 7.84 3.42 -10.58
N PHE A 133 7.80 4.46 -11.42
CA PHE A 133 6.53 4.99 -11.95
C PHE A 133 5.67 3.93 -12.65
N LEU A 134 6.32 2.91 -13.23
CA LEU A 134 5.68 1.78 -13.91
C LEU A 134 5.28 0.63 -12.98
N HIS A 135 5.48 0.75 -11.66
CA HIS A 135 5.04 -0.28 -10.73
C HIS A 135 3.52 -0.43 -10.84
N PRO A 136 2.98 -1.65 -11.04
CA PRO A 136 1.55 -1.87 -11.30
C PRO A 136 0.64 -1.20 -10.26
N THR A 137 1.03 -1.21 -9.00
CA THR A 137 0.34 -0.49 -7.92
C THR A 137 0.25 1.01 -8.20
N ARG A 138 1.36 1.68 -8.54
CA ARG A 138 1.34 3.13 -8.80
C ARG A 138 0.51 3.46 -10.03
N LEU A 139 0.57 2.63 -11.06
CA LEU A 139 -0.27 2.79 -12.25
C LEU A 139 -1.77 2.69 -11.89
N ALA A 140 -2.16 1.70 -11.09
CA ALA A 140 -3.57 1.49 -10.72
C ALA A 140 -4.15 2.64 -9.86
N PHE A 141 -3.32 3.28 -9.05
CA PHE A 141 -3.73 4.38 -8.17
C PHE A 141 -3.43 5.76 -8.77
N GLU A 142 -2.15 6.12 -8.91
CA GLU A 142 -1.72 7.43 -9.44
C GLU A 142 -2.01 7.55 -10.95
N GLY A 143 -1.65 6.52 -11.73
CA GLY A 143 -1.78 6.55 -13.19
C GLY A 143 -3.23 6.72 -13.65
N VAL A 144 -4.14 5.92 -13.09
CA VAL A 144 -5.58 6.02 -13.37
C VAL A 144 -6.12 7.39 -12.94
N GLY A 145 -5.73 7.90 -11.77
CA GLY A 145 -6.15 9.24 -11.31
C GLY A 145 -5.72 10.36 -12.28
N PHE A 146 -4.46 10.34 -12.75
CA PHE A 146 -3.97 11.28 -13.75
C PHE A 146 -4.71 11.18 -15.08
N LEU A 147 -4.94 9.95 -15.57
CA LEU A 147 -5.66 9.72 -16.83
C LEU A 147 -7.10 10.26 -16.75
N SER A 148 -7.79 10.04 -15.63
CA SER A 148 -9.15 10.56 -15.42
C SER A 148 -9.17 12.09 -15.36
N LEU A 149 -8.19 12.73 -14.72
CA LEU A 149 -8.07 14.20 -14.70
C LEU A 149 -7.77 14.78 -16.09
N ALA A 150 -6.90 14.12 -16.86
CA ALA A 150 -6.57 14.52 -18.23
C ALA A 150 -7.79 14.39 -19.15
N ALA A 151 -8.49 13.25 -19.09
CA ALA A 151 -9.70 13.01 -19.86
C ALA A 151 -10.82 14.00 -19.49
N GLY A 152 -11.01 14.27 -18.20
CA GLY A 152 -11.98 15.26 -17.73
C GLY A 152 -11.67 16.66 -18.27
N LEU A 153 -10.39 17.09 -18.22
CA LEU A 153 -9.98 18.40 -18.72
C LEU A 153 -10.17 18.54 -20.23
N LEU A 154 -9.77 17.52 -21.00
CA LEU A 154 -9.96 17.49 -22.45
C LEU A 154 -11.44 17.55 -22.82
N SER A 155 -12.28 16.79 -22.11
CA SER A 155 -13.73 16.80 -22.32
C SER A 155 -14.36 18.15 -22.01
N ALA A 156 -14.00 18.77 -20.87
CA ALA A 156 -14.48 20.10 -20.50
C ALA A 156 -14.07 21.15 -21.55
N GLY A 157 -12.82 21.12 -22.01
CA GLY A 157 -12.33 22.02 -23.06
C GLY A 157 -13.11 21.85 -24.38
N TYR A 158 -13.36 20.61 -24.80
CA TYR A 158 -14.17 20.33 -25.99
C TYR A 158 -15.61 20.82 -25.84
N HIS A 159 -16.23 20.62 -24.68
CA HIS A 159 -17.60 21.03 -24.42
C HIS A 159 -17.74 22.57 -24.38
N TRP A 160 -16.81 23.26 -23.71
CA TRP A 160 -16.76 24.73 -23.67
C TRP A 160 -16.53 25.35 -25.04
N TRP A 161 -15.74 24.70 -25.90
CA TRP A 161 -15.56 25.18 -27.27
C TRP A 161 -16.87 25.16 -28.06
N ARG A 162 -17.70 24.13 -27.87
CA ARG A 162 -18.94 23.95 -28.64
C ARG A 162 -20.15 24.67 -28.04
N THR A 163 -20.14 25.01 -26.76
CA THR A 163 -21.33 25.49 -26.06
C THR A 163 -20.99 26.61 -25.07
N SER A 164 -21.90 27.58 -24.93
CA SER A 164 -21.82 28.59 -23.89
C SER A 164 -22.21 27.97 -22.54
N VAL A 165 -21.22 27.48 -21.79
CA VAL A 165 -21.45 26.87 -20.47
C VAL A 165 -21.62 27.96 -19.41
N PRO A 166 -22.63 27.85 -18.52
CA PRO A 166 -22.84 28.82 -17.46
C PRO A 166 -21.67 28.79 -16.46
N TRP A 167 -21.26 29.98 -16.02
CA TRP A 167 -20.09 30.16 -15.15
C TRP A 167 -20.08 29.30 -13.86
N PRO A 168 -21.20 28.99 -13.17
CA PRO A 168 -21.15 28.19 -11.96
C PRO A 168 -20.69 26.75 -12.21
N LEU A 169 -21.06 26.17 -13.36
CA LEU A 169 -20.63 24.82 -13.72
C LEU A 169 -19.14 24.78 -14.03
N THR A 170 -18.62 25.81 -14.69
CA THR A 170 -17.18 25.96 -14.94
C THR A 170 -16.39 26.06 -13.64
N VAL A 171 -16.86 26.88 -12.69
CA VAL A 171 -16.22 27.00 -11.37
C VAL A 171 -16.28 25.68 -10.60
N GLY A 172 -17.44 25.02 -10.57
CA GLY A 172 -17.61 23.73 -9.90
C GLY A 172 -16.69 22.64 -10.47
N PHE A 173 -16.59 22.56 -11.79
CA PHE A 173 -15.68 21.64 -12.46
C PHE A 173 -14.21 21.94 -12.11
N LEU A 174 -13.78 23.20 -12.18
CA LEU A 174 -12.40 23.59 -11.86
C LEU A 174 -12.04 23.28 -10.41
N LEU A 175 -12.95 23.55 -9.46
CA LEU A 175 -12.74 23.19 -8.06
C LEU A 175 -12.61 21.68 -7.87
N GLY A 176 -13.50 20.89 -8.48
CA GLY A 176 -13.43 19.43 -8.45
C GLY A 176 -12.14 18.89 -9.07
N TRP A 177 -11.70 19.49 -10.19
CA TRP A 177 -10.46 19.13 -10.87
C TRP A 177 -9.22 19.45 -10.04
N LEU A 178 -9.15 20.65 -9.44
CA LEU A 178 -8.04 21.05 -8.56
C LEU A 178 -7.97 20.15 -7.32
N LEU A 179 -9.12 19.80 -6.75
CA LEU A 179 -9.20 18.92 -5.60
C LEU A 179 -8.77 17.49 -5.97
N GLY A 180 -9.18 16.99 -7.14
CA GLY A 180 -8.69 15.71 -7.67
C GLY A 180 -7.19 15.70 -7.94
N LEU A 181 -6.65 16.78 -8.50
CA LEU A 181 -5.19 16.94 -8.70
C LEU A 181 -4.46 16.94 -7.36
N ALA A 182 -4.96 17.69 -6.37
CA ALA A 182 -4.39 17.69 -5.02
C ALA A 182 -4.39 16.28 -4.41
N ALA A 183 -5.49 15.52 -4.57
CA ALA A 183 -5.60 14.15 -4.09
C ALA A 183 -4.53 13.23 -4.71
N VAL A 184 -4.35 13.28 -6.04
CA VAL A 184 -3.31 12.48 -6.74
C VAL A 184 -1.90 12.88 -6.30
N LEU A 185 -1.63 14.18 -6.15
CA LEU A 185 -0.31 14.68 -5.70
C LEU A 185 -0.01 14.26 -4.25
N LEU A 186 -1.00 14.33 -3.36
CA LEU A 186 -0.87 13.87 -1.97
C LEU A 186 -0.64 12.36 -1.92
N LEU A 187 -1.33 11.59 -2.76
CA LEU A 187 -1.14 10.15 -2.87
C LEU A 187 0.28 9.80 -3.34
N GLY A 188 0.77 10.44 -4.39
CA GLY A 188 2.13 10.23 -4.88
C GLY A 188 3.19 10.61 -3.84
N ARG A 189 2.96 11.67 -3.04
CA ARG A 189 3.82 12.01 -1.90
C ARG A 189 3.78 10.95 -0.80
N ALA A 190 2.63 10.33 -0.57
CA ALA A 190 2.48 9.26 0.42
C ALA A 190 3.23 7.99 -0.03
N PHE A 191 3.12 7.60 -1.30
CA PHE A 191 3.87 6.46 -1.86
C PHE A 191 5.38 6.65 -1.78
N ARG A 192 5.89 7.85 -2.10
CA ARG A 192 7.33 8.16 -1.96
C ARG A 192 7.81 8.06 -0.51
N ARG A 193 7.03 8.59 0.45
CA ARG A 193 7.38 8.45 1.87
C ARG A 193 7.35 6.98 2.33
N ALA A 194 6.45 6.18 1.77
CA ALA A 194 6.36 4.77 2.10
C ALA A 194 7.49 3.92 1.50
N SER A 195 8.15 4.36 0.42
CA SER A 195 9.29 3.66 -0.16
C SER A 195 10.59 3.82 0.63
N ASP A 196 10.69 4.89 1.43
CA ASP A 196 11.88 5.20 2.22
C ASP A 196 11.90 4.47 3.59
N LEU A 197 10.83 3.72 3.90
CA LEU A 197 10.62 2.93 5.13
C LEU A 197 10.87 1.43 4.89
#